data_AF-A0A960GY92-F1
#
_entry.id   AF-A0A960GY92-F1
#
_cell.length_a   1.000
_cell.length_b   1.000
_cell.length_c   1.000
_cell.angle_alpha   90.00
_cell.angle_beta   90.00
_cell.angle_gamma   90.00
#
_symmetry.space_group_name_H-M   'P 1'
#
loop_
_entity.id
_entity.type
_entity.pdbx_description
1 polymer ?
#
loop_
_entity_poly.entity_id
_entity_poly.type
_entity_poly.pdbx_seq_one_letter_code
_entity_poly.pdbx_strand_id
1 'polypeptide(L)'
;MLRLSVLAVCGGIALVGAVMVTGVYSPDVFYRATKIFAATVLLSIVAVLLTRRSLPQVVSKHDRKSVAVVFGAMAAMYLAVAGFLASAATEERGLAHLPQVRSRGEFITVRDSPGSPAGILLEARISSAMPELGPPNHDGAVASYRCPAIGWIRMPAFDQRLPARYLLDFPGGPPVVAGGIVSGDQAWAWPGGGSGECMLFRGDPAVVWGHLRAGMGTGGPTSYTGLADVRKIAAGDIQTFLGEYVPVAERTCRVVGALAVLNGLLAAAMAGIGLMAFRRLARTGTDAPPAITWRSGPR
;
A
#
# COMPACT_ATOMS: atom_id res chain seq x y z
N MET A 1 -16.16 -21.32 -11.95
CA MET A 1 -16.48 -20.52 -10.75
C MET A 1 -15.71 -20.99 -9.54
N LEU A 2 -16.06 -22.09 -8.85
CA LEU A 2 -15.29 -22.56 -7.68
C LEU A 2 -13.79 -22.75 -7.99
N ARG A 3 -13.46 -23.40 -9.11
CA ARG A 3 -12.08 -23.55 -9.58
C ARG A 3 -11.39 -22.23 -9.92
N LEU A 4 -12.14 -21.19 -10.30
CA LEU A 4 -11.61 -19.90 -10.75
C LEU A 4 -11.41 -18.95 -9.56
N SER A 5 -12.34 -18.94 -8.61
CA SER A 5 -12.20 -18.24 -7.33
C SER A 5 -11.16 -18.90 -6.44
N VAL A 6 -11.11 -20.24 -6.35
CA VAL A 6 -10.07 -20.96 -5.61
C VAL A 6 -8.71 -20.76 -6.28
N LEU A 7 -8.60 -20.83 -7.61
CA LEU A 7 -7.33 -20.60 -8.30
C LEU A 7 -6.88 -19.13 -8.25
N ALA A 8 -7.81 -18.18 -8.19
CA ALA A 8 -7.50 -16.77 -7.94
C ALA A 8 -7.06 -16.51 -6.49
N VAL A 9 -7.74 -17.10 -5.51
CA VAL A 9 -7.38 -16.98 -4.10
C VAL A 9 -6.06 -17.70 -3.81
N CYS A 10 -5.92 -18.96 -4.22
CA CYS A 10 -4.68 -19.73 -4.08
C CYS A 10 -3.54 -19.16 -4.93
N GLY A 11 -3.82 -18.68 -6.14
CA GLY A 11 -2.83 -18.02 -7.00
C GLY A 11 -2.35 -16.70 -6.39
N GLY A 12 -3.25 -15.90 -5.83
CA GLY A 12 -2.90 -14.69 -5.09
C GLY A 12 -2.09 -15.00 -3.83
N ILE A 13 -2.50 -16.00 -3.05
CA ILE A 13 -1.77 -16.47 -1.86
C ILE A 13 -0.38 -17.01 -2.25
N ALA A 14 -0.25 -17.75 -3.34
CA ALA A 14 1.02 -18.28 -3.83
C ALA A 14 1.94 -17.17 -4.34
N LEU A 15 1.39 -16.16 -5.02
CA LEU A 15 2.16 -15.00 -5.49
C LEU A 15 2.66 -14.14 -4.32
N VAL A 16 1.80 -13.95 -3.31
CA VAL A 16 2.13 -13.29 -2.03
C VAL A 16 3.17 -14.10 -1.25
N GLY A 17 2.99 -15.43 -1.19
CA GLY A 17 3.91 -16.36 -0.56
C GLY A 17 5.27 -16.38 -1.23
N ALA A 18 5.34 -16.33 -2.56
CA ALA A 18 6.59 -16.26 -3.31
C ALA A 18 7.37 -14.97 -2.97
N VAL A 19 6.68 -13.84 -2.83
CA VAL A 19 7.32 -12.58 -2.37
C VAL A 19 7.84 -12.71 -0.94
N MET A 20 7.04 -13.27 -0.03
CA MET A 20 7.47 -13.50 1.35
C MET A 20 8.69 -14.43 1.44
N VAL A 21 8.74 -15.49 0.62
CA VAL A 21 9.85 -16.46 0.60
C VAL A 21 11.13 -15.86 0.02
N THR A 22 11.03 -14.91 -0.93
CA THR A 22 12.21 -14.23 -1.49
C THR A 22 12.84 -13.18 -0.56
N GLY A 23 12.23 -12.89 0.59
CA GLY A 23 12.84 -12.14 1.69
C GLY A 23 13.00 -10.63 1.50
N VAL A 24 13.00 -10.11 0.27
CA VAL A 24 13.21 -8.68 -0.01
C VAL A 24 12.02 -8.09 -0.77
N TYR A 25 11.20 -7.32 -0.06
CA TYR A 25 10.01 -6.64 -0.58
C TYR A 25 9.83 -5.27 0.09
N SER A 26 9.15 -4.34 -0.60
CA SER A 26 8.76 -3.04 -0.02
C SER A 26 7.66 -3.28 1.03
N PRO A 27 7.93 -3.10 2.34
CA PRO A 27 6.99 -3.49 3.40
C PRO A 27 5.69 -2.67 3.35
N ASP A 28 5.81 -1.38 3.06
CA ASP A 28 4.68 -0.45 2.98
C ASP A 28 3.70 -0.84 1.86
N VAL A 29 4.22 -1.04 0.64
CA VAL A 29 3.43 -1.48 -0.51
C VAL A 29 2.79 -2.84 -0.24
N PHE A 30 3.53 -3.76 0.34
CA PHE A 30 3.05 -5.11 0.63
C PHE A 30 1.94 -5.11 1.68
N TYR A 31 2.11 -4.38 2.78
CA TYR A 31 1.12 -4.34 3.86
C TYR A 31 -0.16 -3.64 3.41
N ARG A 32 -0.05 -2.54 2.66
CA ARG A 32 -1.18 -1.86 2.04
C ARG A 32 -1.90 -2.77 1.06
N ALA A 33 -1.18 -3.48 0.18
CA ALA A 33 -1.75 -4.43 -0.75
C ALA A 33 -2.41 -5.63 -0.05
N THR A 34 -1.82 -6.14 1.03
CA THR A 34 -2.36 -7.26 1.82
C THR A 34 -3.69 -6.88 2.48
N LYS A 35 -3.79 -5.68 3.06
CA LYS A 35 -5.05 -5.15 3.61
C LYS A 35 -6.12 -5.04 2.54
N ILE A 36 -5.78 -4.54 1.36
CA ILE A 36 -6.70 -4.44 0.23
C ILE A 36 -7.11 -5.83 -0.27
N PHE A 37 -6.17 -6.79 -0.30
CA PHE A 37 -6.43 -8.16 -0.78
C PHE A 37 -7.38 -8.94 0.13
N ALA A 38 -7.46 -8.62 1.43
CA ALA A 38 -8.47 -9.21 2.32
C ALA A 38 -9.91 -8.98 1.79
N ALA A 39 -10.16 -7.83 1.16
CA ALA A 39 -11.44 -7.56 0.49
C ALA A 39 -11.67 -8.49 -0.71
N THR A 40 -10.64 -8.78 -1.52
CA THR A 40 -10.72 -9.77 -2.61
C THR A 40 -11.13 -11.15 -2.11
N VAL A 41 -10.58 -11.58 -0.97
CA VAL A 41 -10.90 -12.88 -0.37
C VAL A 41 -12.37 -12.93 0.06
N LEU A 42 -12.85 -11.91 0.78
CA LEU A 42 -14.25 -11.81 1.21
C LEU A 42 -15.21 -11.78 0.01
N LEU A 43 -14.92 -10.95 -1.00
CA LEU A 43 -15.70 -10.89 -2.23
C LEU A 43 -15.70 -12.24 -2.97
N SER A 44 -14.61 -13.00 -2.91
CA SER A 44 -14.51 -14.33 -3.54
C SER A 44 -15.41 -15.35 -2.84
N ILE A 45 -15.48 -15.31 -1.52
CA ILE A 45 -16.40 -16.15 -0.73
C ILE A 45 -17.85 -15.83 -1.11
N VAL A 46 -18.22 -14.54 -1.09
CA VAL A 46 -19.57 -14.08 -1.45
C VAL A 46 -19.92 -14.45 -2.89
N ALA A 47 -19.00 -14.24 -3.85
CA ALA A 47 -19.18 -14.61 -5.25
C ALA A 47 -19.43 -16.12 -5.41
N VAL A 48 -18.69 -16.96 -4.68
CA VAL A 48 -18.90 -18.42 -4.67
C VAL A 48 -20.27 -18.79 -4.11
N LEU A 49 -20.67 -18.20 -2.98
CA LEU A 49 -21.99 -18.45 -2.40
C LEU A 49 -23.12 -18.03 -3.33
N LEU A 50 -23.03 -16.83 -3.92
CA LEU A 50 -24.02 -16.33 -4.87
C LEU A 50 -24.11 -17.22 -6.12
N THR A 51 -22.98 -17.64 -6.69
CA THR A 51 -22.98 -18.43 -7.93
C THR A 51 -23.38 -19.89 -7.73
N ARG A 52 -23.06 -20.49 -6.57
CA ARG A 52 -23.32 -21.92 -6.29
C ARG A 52 -24.61 -22.17 -5.54
N ARG A 53 -25.02 -21.27 -4.65
CA ARG A 53 -26.21 -21.46 -3.80
C ARG A 53 -27.38 -20.60 -4.25
N SER A 54 -27.18 -19.31 -4.41
CA SER A 54 -28.30 -18.39 -4.67
C SER A 54 -28.75 -18.43 -6.14
N LEU A 55 -27.83 -18.28 -7.09
CA LEU A 55 -28.13 -18.17 -8.52
C LEU A 55 -28.90 -19.39 -9.09
N PRO A 56 -28.58 -20.65 -8.73
CA PRO A 56 -29.35 -21.80 -9.21
C PRO A 56 -30.79 -21.83 -8.71
N GLN A 57 -31.08 -21.21 -7.57
CA GLN A 57 -32.41 -21.15 -6.97
C GLN A 57 -33.30 -20.06 -7.59
N VAL A 58 -32.72 -19.11 -8.34
CA VAL A 58 -33.50 -18.08 -9.04
C VAL A 58 -34.08 -18.67 -10.31
N VAL A 59 -35.41 -18.77 -10.36
CA VAL A 59 -36.16 -19.28 -11.52
C VAL A 59 -37.09 -18.22 -12.10
N SER A 60 -37.44 -17.19 -11.31
CA SER A 60 -38.36 -16.12 -11.70
C SER A 60 -37.79 -15.23 -12.81
N LYS A 61 -38.60 -14.98 -13.84
CA LYS A 61 -38.30 -14.07 -14.94
C LYS A 61 -38.29 -12.59 -14.52
N HIS A 62 -38.99 -12.26 -13.43
CA HIS A 62 -39.03 -10.91 -12.87
C HIS A 62 -37.71 -10.52 -12.18
N ASP A 63 -37.01 -11.52 -11.60
CA ASP A 63 -35.77 -11.30 -10.85
C ASP A 63 -34.53 -11.06 -11.73
N ARG A 64 -34.68 -11.18 -13.06
CA ARG A 64 -33.56 -11.05 -14.02
C ARG A 64 -32.77 -9.75 -13.85
N LYS A 65 -33.46 -8.62 -13.63
CA LYS A 65 -32.83 -7.32 -13.42
C LYS A 65 -32.08 -7.29 -12.09
N SER A 66 -32.69 -7.80 -11.01
CA SER A 66 -32.07 -7.89 -9.69
C SER A 66 -30.80 -8.73 -9.71
N VAL A 67 -30.81 -9.87 -10.41
CA VAL A 67 -29.61 -10.70 -10.59
C VAL A 67 -28.52 -9.94 -11.34
N ALA A 68 -28.85 -9.27 -12.45
CA ALA A 68 -27.87 -8.47 -13.20
C ALA A 68 -27.28 -7.35 -12.34
N VAL A 69 -28.09 -6.68 -11.51
CA VAL A 69 -27.64 -5.63 -10.59
C VAL A 69 -26.69 -6.20 -9.53
N VAL A 70 -27.02 -7.32 -8.88
CA VAL A 70 -26.16 -7.93 -7.85
C VAL A 70 -24.80 -8.34 -8.42
N PHE A 71 -24.80 -9.00 -9.58
CA PHE A 71 -23.54 -9.40 -10.24
C PHE A 71 -22.76 -8.19 -10.80
N GLY A 72 -23.45 -7.15 -11.24
CA GLY A 72 -22.85 -5.87 -11.63
C GLY A 72 -22.20 -5.15 -10.45
N ALA A 73 -22.87 -5.12 -9.29
CA ALA A 73 -22.32 -4.55 -8.06
C ALA A 73 -21.07 -5.33 -7.60
N MET A 74 -21.10 -6.66 -7.65
CA MET A 74 -19.90 -7.49 -7.38
C MET A 74 -18.75 -7.18 -8.34
N ALA A 75 -19.04 -7.02 -9.64
CA ALA A 75 -18.02 -6.66 -10.63
C ALA A 75 -17.42 -5.26 -10.34
N ALA A 76 -18.26 -4.28 -9.98
CA ALA A 76 -17.81 -2.95 -9.59
C ALA A 76 -16.92 -2.98 -8.34
N MET A 77 -17.24 -3.81 -7.34
CA MET A 77 -16.41 -3.97 -6.15
C MET A 77 -15.04 -4.57 -6.48
N TYR A 78 -14.98 -5.61 -7.33
CA TYR A 78 -13.69 -6.15 -7.79
C TYR A 78 -12.87 -5.13 -8.60
N LEU A 79 -13.52 -4.32 -9.44
CA LEU A 79 -12.86 -3.23 -10.17
C LEU A 79 -12.32 -2.16 -9.22
N ALA A 80 -13.06 -1.80 -8.17
CA ALA A 80 -12.58 -0.86 -7.17
C ALA A 80 -11.32 -1.39 -6.47
N VAL A 81 -11.33 -2.67 -6.06
CA VAL A 81 -10.16 -3.33 -5.48
C VAL A 81 -8.98 -3.35 -6.46
N ALA A 82 -9.22 -3.67 -7.74
CA ALA A 82 -8.20 -3.61 -8.78
C ALA A 82 -7.61 -2.20 -8.92
N GLY A 83 -8.46 -1.16 -8.89
CA GLY A 83 -8.05 0.24 -8.92
C GLY A 83 -7.15 0.63 -7.74
N PHE A 84 -7.52 0.25 -6.52
CA PHE A 84 -6.72 0.52 -5.32
C PHE A 84 -5.37 -0.23 -5.33
N LEU A 85 -5.33 -1.47 -5.82
CA LEU A 85 -4.08 -2.21 -5.99
C LEU A 85 -3.21 -1.59 -7.08
N ALA A 86 -3.81 -1.17 -8.19
CA ALA A 86 -3.10 -0.49 -9.28
C ALA A 86 -2.51 0.85 -8.82
N SER A 87 -3.27 1.66 -8.07
CA SER A 87 -2.77 2.93 -7.54
C SER A 87 -1.61 2.73 -6.57
N ALA A 88 -1.70 1.75 -5.67
CA ALA A 88 -0.62 1.38 -4.78
C ALA A 88 0.63 0.90 -5.54
N ALA A 89 0.47 0.23 -6.67
CA ALA A 89 1.56 -0.21 -7.52
C ALA A 89 2.19 0.93 -8.36
N THR A 90 1.46 2.00 -8.66
CA THR A 90 1.97 3.11 -9.48
C THR A 90 2.75 4.15 -8.69
N GLU A 91 2.43 4.36 -7.40
CA GLU A 91 3.07 5.39 -6.57
C GLU A 91 4.60 5.22 -6.48
N GLU A 92 5.13 3.99 -6.49
CA GLU A 92 6.59 3.76 -6.40
C GLU A 92 7.29 3.61 -7.76
N ARG A 93 6.56 3.44 -8.88
CA ARG A 93 7.19 3.27 -10.22
C ARG A 93 7.84 4.56 -10.73
N GLY A 94 7.45 5.72 -10.20
CA GLY A 94 8.04 7.00 -10.56
C GLY A 94 9.30 7.37 -9.77
N LEU A 95 9.70 6.55 -8.80
CA LEU A 95 10.73 6.92 -7.80
C LEU A 95 12.08 7.26 -8.45
N ALA A 96 12.48 6.51 -9.48
CA ALA A 96 13.73 6.74 -10.21
C ALA A 96 13.77 8.06 -10.99
N HIS A 97 12.61 8.66 -11.26
CA HIS A 97 12.47 9.90 -12.03
C HIS A 97 12.13 11.11 -11.17
N LEU A 98 12.06 10.95 -9.84
CA LEU A 98 11.79 12.07 -8.95
C LEU A 98 12.97 13.06 -8.97
N PRO A 99 12.70 14.37 -8.85
CA PRO A 99 13.74 15.35 -8.64
C PRO A 99 14.59 14.99 -7.42
N GLN A 100 15.90 14.94 -7.62
CA GLN A 100 16.88 14.67 -6.58
C GLN A 100 17.39 16.00 -6.06
N VAL A 101 17.30 16.19 -4.75
CA VAL A 101 17.70 17.42 -4.07
C VAL A 101 18.78 17.07 -3.06
N ARG A 102 20.01 17.50 -3.33
CA ARG A 102 21.20 17.22 -2.51
C ARG A 102 21.75 18.47 -1.84
N SER A 103 21.29 19.64 -2.28
CA SER A 103 21.70 20.92 -1.73
C SER A 103 20.51 21.80 -1.34
N ARG A 104 20.76 22.74 -0.44
CA ARG A 104 19.77 23.76 -0.07
C ARG A 104 19.34 24.61 -1.26
N GLY A 105 20.28 24.94 -2.15
CA GLY A 105 20.01 25.71 -3.36
C GLY A 105 18.99 24.99 -4.24
N GLU A 106 19.23 23.70 -4.51
CA GLU A 106 18.29 22.84 -5.25
C GLU A 106 16.93 22.77 -4.56
N PHE A 107 16.89 22.64 -3.23
CA PHE A 107 15.61 22.62 -2.49
C PHE A 107 14.81 23.90 -2.71
N ILE A 108 15.46 25.07 -2.63
CA ILE A 108 14.85 26.37 -2.88
C ILE A 108 14.38 26.47 -4.34
N THR A 109 15.22 26.05 -5.30
CA THR A 109 14.88 26.06 -6.72
C THR A 109 13.64 25.20 -7.01
N VAL A 110 13.56 23.99 -6.45
CA VAL A 110 12.41 23.10 -6.67
C VAL A 110 11.17 23.63 -5.95
N ARG A 111 11.31 24.16 -4.74
CA ARG A 111 10.23 24.82 -3.99
C ARG A 111 9.60 25.97 -4.77
N ASP A 112 10.44 26.82 -5.35
CA ASP A 112 10.01 28.05 -6.02
C ASP A 112 9.68 27.82 -7.51
N SER A 113 9.85 26.58 -8.00
CA SER A 113 9.53 26.22 -9.38
C SER A 113 8.01 26.27 -9.66
N PRO A 114 7.59 26.82 -10.81
CA PRO A 114 6.18 26.80 -11.20
C PRO A 114 5.74 25.35 -11.46
N GLY A 115 4.70 24.91 -10.75
CA GLY A 115 4.16 23.56 -10.88
C GLY A 115 4.83 22.52 -9.97
N SER A 116 5.09 22.88 -8.70
CA SER A 116 5.79 22.07 -7.69
C SER A 116 5.55 20.56 -7.84
N PRO A 117 6.62 19.75 -7.85
CA PRO A 117 6.54 18.33 -8.21
C PRO A 117 5.71 17.53 -7.20
N ALA A 118 5.07 16.47 -7.69
CA ALA A 118 4.30 15.50 -6.91
C ALA A 118 5.19 14.58 -6.02
N GLY A 119 6.33 15.10 -5.55
CA GLY A 119 7.31 14.38 -4.74
C GLY A 119 8.75 14.74 -5.10
N ILE A 120 9.65 14.68 -4.12
CA ILE A 120 11.10 14.83 -4.29
C ILE A 120 11.85 13.76 -3.48
N LEU A 121 13.07 13.46 -3.90
CA LEU A 121 14.05 12.71 -3.10
C LEU A 121 15.06 13.70 -2.54
N LEU A 122 15.11 13.80 -1.21
CA LEU A 122 15.96 14.75 -0.52
C LEU A 122 17.09 14.02 0.21
N GLU A 123 18.34 14.30 -0.14
CA GLU A 123 19.53 13.82 0.56
C GLU A 123 19.98 14.88 1.56
N ALA A 124 20.03 14.53 2.85
CA ALA A 124 20.43 15.44 3.91
C ALA A 124 21.03 14.65 5.08
N ARG A 125 21.45 15.36 6.14
CA ARG A 125 21.83 14.73 7.41
C ARG A 125 20.75 14.95 8.46
N ILE A 126 20.56 13.97 9.34
CA ILE A 126 19.70 14.15 10.51
C ILE A 126 20.30 15.21 11.41
N SER A 127 19.52 16.24 11.73
CA SER A 127 20.05 17.40 12.43
C SER A 127 20.50 17.07 13.85
N SER A 128 21.59 17.70 14.29
CA SER A 128 22.04 17.61 15.69
C SER A 128 21.05 18.24 16.67
N ALA A 129 20.13 19.09 16.17
CA ALA A 129 19.06 19.71 16.94
C ALA A 129 17.84 18.79 17.17
N MET A 130 17.84 17.58 16.60
CA MET A 130 16.80 16.60 16.90
C MET A 130 16.85 16.15 18.37
N PRO A 131 15.70 16.05 19.06
CA PRO A 131 15.64 15.44 20.38
C PRO A 131 16.04 13.97 20.32
N GLU A 132 16.81 13.53 21.31
CA GLU A 132 17.18 12.11 21.46
C GLU A 132 16.06 11.32 22.13
N LEU A 133 16.01 10.02 21.85
CA LEU A 133 15.06 9.08 22.46
C LEU A 133 15.35 8.80 23.96
N GLY A 134 16.55 9.14 24.42
CA GLY A 134 16.99 9.01 25.82
C GLY A 134 17.45 7.60 26.23
N PRO A 135 18.16 7.46 27.37
CA PRO A 135 18.71 6.20 27.88
C PRO A 135 17.63 5.12 28.13
N PRO A 136 18.00 3.80 28.16
CA PRO A 136 19.33 3.29 28.47
C PRO A 136 20.16 2.74 27.30
N ASN A 137 19.69 2.75 26.04
CA ASN A 137 20.41 2.17 24.89
C ASN A 137 20.28 3.00 23.60
N HIS A 138 20.03 4.31 23.70
CA HIS A 138 19.67 5.17 22.56
C HIS A 138 20.42 6.51 22.56
N ASP A 139 21.62 6.55 23.12
CA ASP A 139 22.47 7.74 23.07
C ASP A 139 22.71 8.12 21.60
N GLY A 140 22.42 9.37 21.24
CA GLY A 140 22.50 9.83 19.84
C GLY A 140 21.30 9.46 18.96
N ALA A 141 20.43 8.52 19.35
CA ALA A 141 19.36 8.04 18.49
C ALA A 141 18.14 8.97 18.55
N VAL A 142 17.61 9.32 17.39
CA VAL A 142 16.45 10.20 17.23
C VAL A 142 15.17 9.44 16.91
N ALA A 143 15.31 8.22 16.40
CA ALA A 143 14.21 7.35 16.03
C ALA A 143 14.66 5.89 16.14
N SER A 144 13.76 5.02 16.58
CA SER A 144 13.99 3.59 16.59
C SER A 144 12.72 2.82 16.30
N TYR A 145 12.89 1.64 15.72
CA TYR A 145 11.85 0.64 15.61
C TYR A 145 12.50 -0.74 15.68
N ARG A 146 11.73 -1.74 16.09
CA ARG A 146 12.23 -3.12 16.07
C ARG A 146 12.61 -3.52 14.64
N CYS A 147 13.86 -3.94 14.42
CA CYS A 147 14.31 -4.33 13.10
C CYS A 147 13.35 -5.40 12.54
N PRO A 148 13.02 -5.35 11.25
CA PRO A 148 12.21 -6.38 10.65
C PRO A 148 12.98 -7.70 10.77
N ALA A 149 12.42 -8.68 11.49
CA ALA A 149 13.15 -9.90 11.87
C ALA A 149 13.85 -10.55 10.66
N ILE A 150 15.12 -10.89 10.83
CA ILE A 150 15.90 -11.71 9.88
C ILE A 150 15.30 -13.12 9.92
N GLY A 151 14.48 -13.48 8.93
CA GLY A 151 13.77 -14.77 8.88
C GLY A 151 12.40 -14.68 8.19
N TRP A 152 11.56 -15.70 8.42
CA TRP A 152 10.34 -16.01 7.65
C TRP A 152 9.04 -15.43 8.24
N ILE A 153 9.11 -14.75 9.40
CA ILE A 153 7.96 -14.12 10.05
C ILE A 153 8.32 -12.67 10.39
N ARG A 154 7.76 -11.73 9.64
CA ARG A 154 7.85 -10.29 9.92
C ARG A 154 6.71 -9.91 10.86
N MET A 155 7.03 -9.68 12.13
CA MET A 155 6.06 -9.12 13.07
C MET A 155 5.90 -7.61 12.80
N PRO A 156 4.69 -7.05 12.89
CA PRO A 156 4.52 -5.60 12.89
C PRO A 156 5.41 -4.98 13.97
N ALA A 157 6.05 -3.85 13.67
CA ALA A 157 6.82 -3.10 14.66
C ALA A 157 5.86 -2.48 15.68
N PHE A 158 5.55 -3.21 16.76
CA PHE A 158 4.70 -2.72 17.85
C PHE A 158 5.45 -1.77 18.80
N ASP A 159 6.76 -1.96 18.92
CA ASP A 159 7.65 -1.07 19.67
C ASP A 159 8.40 -0.18 18.68
N GLN A 160 7.85 1.01 18.47
CA GLN A 160 8.46 2.05 17.64
C GLN A 160 8.43 3.39 18.36
N ARG A 161 9.55 4.10 18.28
CA ARG A 161 9.74 5.45 18.81
C ARG A 161 10.11 6.34 17.64
N LEU A 162 9.10 6.87 16.98
CA LEU A 162 9.23 7.68 15.78
C LEU A 162 8.79 9.12 16.08
N PRO A 163 9.64 10.13 15.80
CA PRO A 163 9.26 11.52 16.01
C PRO A 163 8.21 11.96 14.98
N ALA A 164 7.34 12.88 15.39
CA ALA A 164 6.32 13.45 14.50
C ALA A 164 6.92 14.29 13.36
N ARG A 165 8.17 14.73 13.50
CA ARG A 165 8.92 15.54 12.52
C ARG A 165 10.40 15.22 12.60
N TYR A 166 11.08 15.31 11.46
CA TYR A 166 12.54 15.26 11.36
C TYR A 166 13.07 16.63 10.95
N LEU A 167 14.22 16.99 11.52
CA LEU A 167 15.01 18.15 11.11
C LEU A 167 16.17 17.65 10.26
N LEU A 168 16.30 18.20 9.06
CA LEU A 168 17.26 17.77 8.05
C LEU A 168 18.23 18.90 7.75
N ASP A 169 19.50 18.68 8.05
CA ASP A 169 20.56 19.65 7.82
C ASP A 169 21.11 19.53 6.40
N PHE A 170 21.17 20.69 5.74
CA PHE A 170 22.00 20.89 4.56
C PHE A 170 23.26 21.67 4.96
N PRO A 171 24.41 21.42 4.32
CA PRO A 171 25.58 22.27 4.51
C PRO A 171 25.24 23.75 4.25
N GLY A 172 25.54 24.63 5.21
CA GLY A 172 25.49 26.08 5.04
C GLY A 172 24.13 26.77 5.16
N GLY A 173 23.10 26.15 5.76
CA GLY A 173 21.84 26.86 6.06
C GLY A 173 20.96 26.17 7.11
N PRO A 174 19.85 26.80 7.55
CA PRO A 174 19.01 26.27 8.62
C PRO A 174 18.30 24.95 8.23
N PRO A 175 17.96 24.08 9.18
CA PRO A 175 17.36 22.78 8.88
C PRO A 175 16.06 22.89 8.08
N VAL A 176 15.82 21.91 7.21
CA VAL A 176 14.53 21.67 6.57
C VAL A 176 13.69 20.75 7.44
N VAL A 177 12.42 21.09 7.63
CA VAL A 177 11.48 20.25 8.37
C VAL A 177 10.89 19.21 7.43
N ALA A 178 10.93 17.94 7.83
CA ALA A 178 10.22 16.85 7.20
C ALA A 178 9.18 16.26 8.16
N GLY A 179 8.05 15.82 7.62
CA GLY A 179 7.05 15.06 8.38
C GLY A 179 7.63 13.75 8.90
N GLY A 180 7.13 13.30 10.06
CA GLY A 180 7.47 12.00 10.60
C GLY A 180 6.93 10.85 9.75
N ILE A 181 7.54 9.68 9.89
CA ILE A 181 6.97 8.41 9.43
C ILE A 181 6.09 7.80 10.51
N VAL A 182 5.04 7.08 10.12
CA VAL A 182 4.05 6.49 11.03
C VAL A 182 4.32 5.02 11.36
N SER A 183 5.16 4.35 10.57
CA SER A 183 5.53 2.94 10.76
C SER A 183 7.00 2.72 10.39
N GLY A 184 7.66 1.77 11.07
CA GLY A 184 8.96 1.22 10.64
C GLY A 184 8.95 0.65 9.22
N ASP A 185 7.79 0.31 8.65
CA ASP A 185 7.66 -0.09 7.24
C ASP A 185 8.03 1.02 6.25
N GLN A 186 8.03 2.27 6.73
CA GLN A 186 8.46 3.46 5.98
C GLN A 186 9.96 3.77 6.15
N ALA A 187 10.67 3.02 6.99
CA ALA A 187 12.12 3.08 7.09
C ALA A 187 12.77 2.14 6.07
N TRP A 188 13.99 2.47 5.61
CA TRP A 188 14.79 1.59 4.76
C TRP A 188 16.27 1.63 5.16
N ALA A 189 16.88 0.45 5.28
CA ALA A 189 18.31 0.27 5.57
C ALA A 189 18.82 1.01 6.83
N TRP A 190 17.95 1.29 7.81
CA TRP A 190 18.39 1.91 9.07
C TRP A 190 19.36 0.97 9.80
N PRO A 191 20.48 1.48 10.35
CA PRO A 191 21.48 0.65 11.00
C PRO A 191 20.90 -0.09 12.22
N GLY A 192 21.25 -1.38 12.34
CA GLY A 192 20.88 -2.21 13.47
C GLY A 192 21.84 -1.99 14.65
N GLY A 193 21.33 -1.62 15.82
CA GLY A 193 22.11 -1.30 17.02
C GLY A 193 22.56 -2.51 17.86
N GLY A 194 22.63 -3.72 17.28
CA GLY A 194 22.96 -4.97 18.00
C GLY A 194 21.90 -5.48 18.99
N SER A 195 20.96 -4.64 19.42
CA SER A 195 19.85 -4.94 20.33
C SER A 195 18.60 -5.51 19.64
N GLY A 196 18.64 -5.70 18.31
CA GLY A 196 17.47 -6.04 17.50
C GLY A 196 16.59 -4.84 17.13
N GLU A 197 17.00 -3.62 17.50
CA GLU A 197 16.40 -2.37 17.04
C GLU A 197 17.18 -1.76 15.88
N CYS A 198 16.44 -1.19 14.95
CA CYS A 198 16.94 -0.41 13.82
C CYS A 198 16.74 1.06 14.18
N MET A 199 17.83 1.83 14.15
CA MET A 199 17.86 3.18 14.70
C MET A 199 18.39 4.18 13.68
N LEU A 200 18.01 5.44 13.86
CA LEU A 200 18.57 6.57 13.13
C LEU A 200 19.19 7.53 14.14
N PHE A 201 20.40 7.99 13.88
CA PHE A 201 21.18 8.81 14.80
C PHE A 201 21.33 10.25 14.30
N ARG A 202 21.64 11.15 15.23
CA ARG A 202 22.02 12.53 14.90
C ARG A 202 23.27 12.51 14.00
N GLY A 203 23.25 13.29 12.93
CA GLY A 203 24.33 13.40 11.95
C GLY A 203 24.34 12.32 10.87
N ASP A 204 23.50 11.28 10.98
CA ASP A 204 23.40 10.22 9.98
C ASP A 204 22.99 10.80 8.61
N PRO A 205 23.62 10.35 7.51
CA PRO A 205 23.11 10.63 6.18
C PRO A 205 21.76 9.93 5.99
N ALA A 206 20.80 10.65 5.43
CA ALA A 206 19.46 10.14 5.18
C ALA A 206 18.90 10.65 3.85
N VAL A 207 18.12 9.80 3.20
CA VAL A 207 17.28 10.13 2.05
C VAL A 207 15.83 10.16 2.48
N VAL A 208 15.16 11.28 2.24
CA VAL A 208 13.74 11.46 2.55
C VAL A 208 12.95 11.61 1.27
N TRP A 209 11.99 10.72 1.08
CA TRP A 209 11.00 10.80 0.01
C TRP A 209 9.70 11.41 0.53
N GLY A 210 9.32 12.57 0.01
CA GLY A 210 8.09 13.27 0.44
C GLY A 210 7.66 14.35 -0.55
N HIS A 211 6.59 15.07 -0.19
CA HIS A 211 6.01 16.14 -1.01
C HIS A 211 6.36 17.50 -0.43
N LEU A 212 6.63 18.48 -1.28
CA LEU A 212 6.84 19.85 -0.83
C LEU A 212 5.53 20.45 -0.34
N ARG A 213 5.54 21.01 0.88
CA ARG A 213 4.36 21.68 1.46
C ARG A 213 4.76 22.92 2.24
N ALA A 214 4.09 24.03 1.89
CA ALA A 214 4.24 25.31 2.58
C ALA A 214 3.65 25.26 4.00
N GLY A 215 4.16 26.11 4.90
CA GLY A 215 3.56 26.34 6.22
C GLY A 215 3.75 25.22 7.25
N MET A 216 4.78 24.37 7.09
CA MET A 216 5.05 23.31 8.07
C MET A 216 5.75 23.78 9.35
N GLY A 217 6.25 25.02 9.40
CA GLY A 217 6.87 25.60 10.60
C GLY A 217 5.89 26.36 11.49
N THR A 218 6.15 26.39 12.80
CA THR A 218 5.43 27.22 13.77
C THR A 218 6.08 28.61 13.83
N GLY A 219 5.52 29.57 13.10
CA GLY A 219 5.78 31.03 13.21
C GLY A 219 7.18 31.47 13.67
N GLY A 220 8.08 31.71 12.71
CA GLY A 220 9.41 32.30 12.90
C GLY A 220 10.14 32.40 11.55
N PRO A 221 11.36 32.98 11.46
CA PRO A 221 12.14 33.02 10.21
C PRO A 221 12.57 31.63 9.68
N THR A 222 12.10 30.55 10.29
CA THR A 222 12.22 29.16 9.82
C THR A 222 10.85 28.56 9.43
N SER A 223 9.80 29.38 9.27
CA SER A 223 8.44 29.01 8.86
C SER A 223 8.32 28.59 7.38
N TYR A 224 9.38 28.03 6.82
CA TYR A 224 9.49 27.72 5.40
C TYR A 224 8.89 26.36 5.04
N THR A 225 8.50 26.25 3.77
CA THR A 225 8.17 24.99 3.09
C THR A 225 9.13 23.88 3.47
N GLY A 226 8.59 22.70 3.77
CA GLY A 226 9.35 21.49 4.06
C GLY A 226 8.82 20.30 3.27
N LEU A 227 9.16 19.08 3.69
CA LEU A 227 8.60 17.85 3.14
C LEU A 227 7.43 17.31 3.98
N ALA A 228 6.19 17.46 3.51
CA ALA A 228 5.04 16.77 4.07
C ALA A 228 4.85 15.39 3.44
N ASP A 229 3.90 14.63 3.98
CA ASP A 229 3.46 13.34 3.44
C ASP A 229 4.65 12.41 3.13
N VAL A 230 5.57 12.35 4.09
CA VAL A 230 6.81 11.57 3.97
C VAL A 230 6.45 10.11 3.81
N ARG A 231 6.88 9.54 2.69
CA ARG A 231 6.60 8.16 2.29
C ARG A 231 7.68 7.22 2.81
N LYS A 232 8.94 7.65 2.74
CA LYS A 232 10.08 6.81 3.10
C LYS A 232 11.23 7.67 3.66
N ILE A 233 11.89 7.15 4.68
CA ILE A 233 13.18 7.66 5.19
C ILE A 233 14.19 6.52 5.11
N ALA A 234 15.21 6.66 4.28
CA ALA A 234 16.29 5.70 4.14
C ALA A 234 17.57 6.23 4.78
N ALA A 235 18.39 5.34 5.35
CA ALA A 235 19.75 5.70 5.74
C ALA A 235 20.67 5.68 4.51
N GLY A 236 21.65 6.59 4.46
CA GLY A 236 22.61 6.71 3.37
C GLY A 236 22.28 7.82 2.36
N ASP A 237 22.74 7.63 1.13
CA ASP A 237 22.65 8.59 0.03
C ASP A 237 21.65 8.18 -1.07
N ILE A 238 21.31 9.10 -1.97
CA ILE A 238 20.33 8.85 -3.04
C ILE A 238 20.79 7.75 -4.00
N GLN A 239 22.09 7.63 -4.31
CA GLN A 239 22.58 6.58 -5.23
C GLN A 239 22.35 5.20 -4.65
N THR A 240 22.72 5.00 -3.38
CA THR A 240 22.51 3.75 -2.65
C THR A 240 21.02 3.45 -2.53
N PHE A 241 20.20 4.44 -2.17
CA PHE A 241 18.74 4.27 -2.09
C PHE A 241 18.14 3.85 -3.44
N LEU A 242 18.51 4.51 -4.54
CA LEU A 242 18.02 4.17 -5.88
C LEU A 242 18.53 2.80 -6.33
N GLY A 243 19.78 2.43 -6.02
CA GLY A 243 20.36 1.15 -6.38
C GLY A 243 19.77 -0.05 -5.63
N GLU A 244 19.38 0.14 -4.38
CA GLU A 244 18.93 -0.96 -3.51
C GLU A 244 17.41 -1.03 -3.34
N TYR A 245 16.74 0.11 -3.14
CA TYR A 245 15.31 0.14 -2.87
C TYR A 245 14.47 0.04 -4.15
N VAL A 246 14.81 0.80 -5.20
CA VAL A 246 13.99 0.85 -6.43
C VAL A 246 13.77 -0.52 -7.06
N PRO A 247 14.79 -1.40 -7.22
CA PRO A 247 14.57 -2.73 -7.80
C PRO A 247 13.62 -3.60 -6.97
N VAL A 248 13.67 -3.44 -5.64
CA VAL A 248 12.80 -4.15 -4.69
C VAL A 248 11.37 -3.62 -4.77
N ALA A 249 11.21 -2.29 -4.78
CA ALA A 249 9.95 -1.61 -4.99
C ALA A 249 9.30 -2.04 -6.31
N GLU A 250 10.03 -1.98 -7.43
CA GLU A 250 9.53 -2.40 -8.74
C GLU A 250 9.09 -3.86 -8.78
N ARG A 251 9.87 -4.77 -8.18
CA ARG A 251 9.48 -6.19 -8.08
C ARG A 251 8.18 -6.34 -7.29
N THR A 252 8.05 -5.64 -6.16
CA THR A 252 6.85 -5.65 -5.32
C THR A 252 5.65 -5.07 -6.09
N CYS A 253 5.82 -3.93 -6.76
CA CYS A 253 4.79 -3.27 -7.57
C CYS A 253 4.37 -4.10 -8.80
N ARG A 254 5.25 -4.94 -9.37
CA ARG A 254 4.88 -5.89 -10.42
C ARG A 254 3.95 -6.98 -9.88
N VAL A 255 4.25 -7.52 -8.70
CA VAL A 255 3.40 -8.52 -8.03
C VAL A 255 2.04 -7.92 -7.67
N VAL A 256 2.01 -6.74 -7.04
CA VAL A 256 0.76 -6.03 -6.73
C VAL A 256 -0.02 -5.68 -8.00
N GLY A 257 0.68 -5.30 -9.07
CA GLY A 257 0.07 -5.08 -10.39
C GLY A 257 -0.58 -6.34 -10.96
N ALA A 258 0.06 -7.51 -10.81
CA ALA A 258 -0.54 -8.78 -11.23
C ALA A 258 -1.80 -9.13 -10.40
N LEU A 259 -1.82 -8.82 -9.09
CA LEU A 259 -3.02 -8.96 -8.26
C LEU A 259 -4.15 -8.01 -8.69
N ALA A 260 -3.80 -6.79 -9.11
CA ALA A 260 -4.77 -5.84 -9.67
C ALA A 260 -5.40 -6.40 -10.96
N VAL A 261 -4.59 -6.94 -11.88
CA VAL A 261 -5.06 -7.58 -13.12
C VAL A 261 -5.98 -8.76 -12.80
N LEU A 262 -5.62 -9.60 -11.83
CA LEU A 262 -6.45 -10.73 -11.40
C LEU A 262 -7.82 -10.27 -10.89
N ASN A 263 -7.89 -9.20 -10.10
CA ASN A 263 -9.17 -8.62 -9.66
C ASN A 263 -9.98 -8.07 -10.84
N GLY A 264 -9.32 -7.47 -11.84
CA GLY A 264 -9.97 -7.06 -13.09
C GLY A 264 -10.59 -8.24 -13.85
N LEU A 265 -9.89 -9.38 -13.93
CA LEU A 265 -10.43 -10.60 -14.54
C LEU A 265 -11.62 -11.18 -13.76
N LEU A 266 -11.56 -11.15 -12.42
CA LEU A 266 -12.69 -11.56 -11.56
C LEU A 266 -13.91 -10.66 -11.78
N ALA A 267 -13.71 -9.35 -11.93
CA ALA A 267 -14.80 -8.43 -12.25
C ALA A 267 -15.47 -8.77 -13.58
N ALA A 268 -14.67 -8.99 -14.63
CA ALA A 268 -15.17 -9.38 -15.95
C ALA A 268 -15.94 -10.72 -15.89
N ALA A 269 -15.45 -11.69 -15.11
CA ALA A 269 -16.13 -12.96 -14.90
C ALA A 269 -17.49 -12.79 -14.21
N MET A 270 -17.58 -11.94 -13.18
CA MET A 270 -18.85 -11.68 -12.48
C MET A 270 -19.87 -10.98 -13.37
N ALA A 271 -19.43 -9.99 -14.17
CA ALA A 271 -20.29 -9.35 -15.17
C ALA A 271 -20.79 -10.35 -16.21
N GLY A 272 -19.91 -11.24 -16.70
CA GLY A 272 -20.27 -12.32 -17.62
C GLY A 272 -21.32 -13.29 -17.07
N ILE A 273 -21.20 -13.68 -15.79
CA ILE A 273 -22.23 -14.51 -15.13
C ILE A 273 -23.55 -13.76 -15.04
N GLY A 274 -23.53 -12.51 -14.59
CA GLY A 274 -24.74 -11.69 -14.48
C GLY A 274 -25.48 -11.61 -15.81
N LEU A 275 -24.74 -11.40 -16.91
CA LEU A 275 -25.29 -11.37 -18.26
C LEU A 275 -25.85 -12.73 -18.71
N MET A 276 -25.11 -13.82 -18.47
CA MET A 276 -25.58 -15.18 -18.79
C MET A 276 -26.85 -15.53 -18.00
N ALA A 277 -26.90 -15.19 -16.71
CA ALA A 277 -28.06 -15.41 -15.84
C ALA A 277 -29.25 -14.56 -16.29
N PHE A 278 -29.03 -13.28 -16.61
CA PHE A 278 -30.06 -12.41 -17.16
C PHE A 278 -30.65 -13.00 -18.44
N ARG A 279 -29.81 -13.44 -19.38
CA ARG A 279 -30.24 -14.06 -20.64
C ARG A 279 -30.98 -15.38 -20.41
N ARG A 280 -30.50 -16.22 -19.47
CA ARG A 280 -31.17 -17.46 -19.07
C ARG A 280 -32.57 -17.17 -18.54
N LEU A 281 -32.71 -16.29 -17.55
CA LEU A 281 -33.99 -15.95 -16.93
C LEU A 281 -34.95 -15.25 -17.92
N ALA A 282 -34.42 -14.47 -18.86
CA ALA A 282 -35.24 -13.89 -19.92
C ALA A 282 -35.83 -14.94 -20.88
N ARG A 283 -35.09 -16.02 -21.17
CA ARG A 283 -35.49 -17.09 -22.10
C ARG A 283 -36.31 -18.20 -21.44
N THR A 284 -35.90 -18.64 -20.25
CA THR A 284 -36.42 -19.86 -19.59
C THR A 284 -36.96 -19.59 -18.19
N GLY A 285 -37.05 -18.34 -17.76
CA GLY A 285 -37.59 -17.99 -16.45
C GLY A 285 -39.11 -18.17 -16.40
N THR A 286 -39.61 -18.61 -15.26
CA THR A 286 -41.05 -18.77 -15.02
C THR A 286 -41.67 -17.46 -14.57
N ASP A 287 -42.93 -17.20 -14.96
CA ASP A 287 -43.70 -16.05 -14.45
C ASP A 287 -44.33 -16.31 -13.08
N ALA A 288 -44.26 -17.55 -12.58
CA ALA A 288 -44.66 -17.90 -11.23
C ALA A 288 -43.59 -17.44 -10.21
N PRO A 289 -43.97 -16.76 -9.11
CA PRO A 289 -43.04 -16.50 -8.00
C PRO A 289 -42.53 -17.84 -7.44
N PRO A 290 -41.33 -17.88 -6.83
CA PRO A 290 -40.85 -19.11 -6.21
C PRO A 290 -41.89 -19.52 -5.17
N ALA A 291 -42.57 -20.64 -5.41
CA ALA A 291 -43.29 -21.31 -4.33
C ALA A 291 -42.21 -21.65 -3.31
N ILE A 292 -42.20 -20.92 -2.18
CA ILE A 292 -41.50 -21.37 -0.99
C ILE A 292 -42.26 -22.62 -0.56
N THR A 293 -41.93 -23.76 -1.16
CA THR A 293 -42.37 -25.05 -0.67
C THR A 293 -41.57 -25.29 0.59
N TRP A 294 -42.08 -24.80 1.72
CA TRP A 294 -41.80 -25.41 3.00
C TRP A 294 -42.13 -26.87 2.81
N ARG A 295 -41.12 -27.72 2.66
CA ARG A 295 -41.31 -29.16 2.79
C ARG A 295 -41.69 -29.40 4.25
N SER A 296 -42.97 -29.30 4.56
CA SER A 296 -43.56 -30.07 5.64
C SER A 296 -43.51 -31.53 5.20
N GLY A 297 -42.40 -32.20 5.51
CA GLY A 297 -42.36 -33.66 5.46
C GLY A 297 -43.43 -34.23 6.41
N PRO A 298 -44.01 -35.41 6.11
CA PRO A 298 -44.97 -36.05 7.01
C PRO A 298 -44.30 -36.47 8.32
N ARG A 299 -45.11 -36.48 9.37
CA ARG A 299 -44.81 -36.80 10.78
C ARG A 299 -43.92 -38.01 10.99
#